data_AF-A0A1S1L7S7-F1
#
_entry.id   AF-A0A1S1L7S7-F1
#
_cell.length_a   1.000
_cell.length_b   1.000
_cell.length_c   1.000
_cell.angle_alpha   90.00
_cell.angle_beta   90.00
_cell.angle_gamma   90.00
#
_symmetry.space_group_name_H-M   'P 1'
#
loop_
_entity.id
_entity.type
_entity.pdbx_description
1 polymer ?
#
loop_
_entity_poly.entity_id
_entity_poly.type
_entity_poly.pdbx_seq_one_letter_code
_entity_poly.pdbx_strand_id
1 'polypeptide(L)'
;MGLYDCNCLVTGVSLLHQQAALVILRRVGEVFTPVTLALHGDYNMQGTISVDADAHGALVLNYFMDRYDGGSFIAADDTTRLECRIPPTRDHIQSIVDLIERTTTCSEVNTSFGPHGGGHAPSTLLDGDFIVHALIAQPVWDAIARHHEVPSQSAEERFSHVLRDSAPQQIYEGQIPKLTTRIDELARVDSFLAAYGMAWRPPGSTVCRYPSTYDDHEDDDVREWLDRARADYSRLPWMLTAIDDCERNFERRLRELDE
;
A
#
# COMPACT_ATOMS: atom_id res chain seq x y z
N MET A 1 -2.26 -8.92 22.36
CA MET A 1 -2.47 -7.84 21.38
C MET A 1 -2.46 -8.55 20.04
N GLY A 2 -3.57 -8.55 19.30
CA GLY A 2 -3.69 -9.29 18.04
C GLY A 2 -2.73 -8.73 16.98
N LEU A 3 -2.34 -9.59 16.03
CA LEU A 3 -1.56 -9.25 14.85
C LEU A 3 -2.54 -8.88 13.72
N TYR A 4 -2.57 -7.61 13.32
CA TYR A 4 -3.37 -7.20 12.17
C TYR A 4 -2.66 -7.65 10.91
N ASP A 5 -3.19 -8.66 10.23
CA ASP A 5 -2.70 -9.09 8.94
C ASP A 5 -3.52 -8.48 7.80
N CYS A 6 -2.86 -8.28 6.67
CA CYS A 6 -3.42 -7.64 5.49
C CYS A 6 -2.99 -8.45 4.27
N ASN A 7 -3.90 -8.62 3.31
CA ASN A 7 -3.58 -9.32 2.08
C ASN A 7 -2.84 -8.42 1.09
N CYS A 8 -1.83 -8.98 0.43
CA CYS A 8 -1.19 -8.38 -0.74
C CYS A 8 -2.23 -8.08 -1.82
N LEU A 9 -2.30 -6.85 -2.31
CA LEU A 9 -3.27 -6.42 -3.34
C LEU A 9 -3.23 -7.31 -4.60
N VAL A 10 -2.05 -7.78 -4.98
CA VAL A 10 -1.86 -8.49 -6.25
C VAL A 10 -2.11 -9.99 -6.12
N THR A 11 -1.67 -10.63 -5.05
CA THR A 11 -1.71 -12.10 -4.94
C THR A 11 -2.68 -12.60 -3.87
N GLY A 12 -3.12 -11.73 -2.97
CA GLY A 12 -3.96 -12.11 -1.84
C GLY A 12 -3.25 -12.94 -0.77
N VAL A 13 -1.92 -13.07 -0.85
CA VAL A 13 -1.12 -13.72 0.20
C VAL A 13 -1.01 -12.80 1.42
N SER A 14 -0.88 -13.41 2.59
CA SER A 14 -0.63 -12.71 3.85
C SER A 14 0.63 -11.83 3.77
N LEU A 15 0.58 -10.66 4.41
CA LEU A 15 1.75 -9.79 4.56
C LEU A 15 2.46 -10.02 5.90
N LEU A 16 1.97 -10.93 6.75
CA LEU A 16 2.69 -11.33 7.95
C LEU A 16 4.13 -11.68 7.61
N HIS A 17 5.05 -11.03 8.35
CA HIS A 17 6.48 -11.25 8.25
C HIS A 17 7.12 -10.88 6.91
N GLN A 18 6.41 -10.18 6.03
CA GLN A 18 6.92 -9.73 4.74
C GLN A 18 7.45 -8.30 4.82
N GLN A 19 8.44 -8.01 3.96
CA GLN A 19 8.59 -6.64 3.46
C GLN A 19 7.48 -6.35 2.46
N ALA A 20 7.09 -5.09 2.36
CA ALA A 20 6.06 -4.67 1.43
C ALA A 20 6.35 -3.29 0.82
N ALA A 21 5.84 -3.13 -0.40
CA ALA A 21 5.72 -1.86 -1.07
C ALA A 21 4.35 -1.24 -0.73
N LEU A 22 4.37 -0.04 -0.15
CA LEU A 22 3.21 0.79 0.13
C LEU A 22 3.09 1.88 -0.93
N VAL A 23 1.90 1.99 -1.53
CA VAL A 23 1.56 3.09 -2.43
C VAL A 23 0.43 3.89 -1.80
N ILE A 24 0.65 5.19 -1.61
CA ILE A 24 -0.40 6.10 -1.14
C ILE A 24 -1.32 6.41 -2.32
N LEU A 25 -2.62 6.28 -2.09
CA LEU A 25 -3.67 6.50 -3.05
C LEU A 25 -4.57 7.65 -2.60
N ARG A 26 -5.08 8.42 -3.56
CA ARG A 26 -6.20 9.33 -3.35
C ARG A 26 -7.47 8.69 -3.92
N ARG A 27 -8.56 8.73 -3.16
CA ARG A 27 -9.89 8.31 -3.64
C ARG A 27 -10.68 9.53 -4.10
N VAL A 28 -10.93 9.63 -5.41
CA VAL A 28 -11.83 10.63 -5.99
C VAL A 28 -13.08 9.90 -6.48
N GLY A 29 -14.19 10.07 -5.76
CA GLY A 29 -15.40 9.26 -5.97
C GLY A 29 -15.12 7.78 -5.67
N GLU A 30 -15.29 6.90 -6.67
CA GLU A 30 -15.04 5.45 -6.53
C GLU A 30 -13.68 5.00 -7.10
N VAL A 31 -12.88 5.95 -7.58
CA VAL A 31 -11.60 5.69 -8.22
C VAL A 31 -10.48 5.99 -7.25
N PHE A 32 -9.56 5.04 -7.07
CA PHE A 32 -8.33 5.23 -6.31
C PHE A 32 -7.18 5.39 -7.29
N THR A 33 -6.42 6.48 -7.17
CA THR A 33 -5.28 6.78 -8.03
C THR A 33 -4.01 6.93 -7.18
N PRO A 34 -2.87 6.34 -7.61
CA PRO A 34 -1.60 6.57 -6.95
C PRO A 34 -1.24 8.06 -6.88
N VAL A 35 -0.83 8.50 -5.69
CA VAL A 35 -0.24 9.84 -5.48
C VAL A 35 1.25 9.77 -5.16
N THR A 36 1.77 8.59 -4.82
CA THR A 36 3.20 8.37 -4.59
C THR A 36 3.77 7.24 -5.45
N LEU A 37 5.09 7.28 -5.65
CA LEU A 37 5.87 6.07 -5.94
C LEU A 37 5.87 5.17 -4.69
N ALA A 38 6.26 3.91 -4.83
CA ALA A 38 6.29 2.98 -3.70
C ALA A 38 7.26 3.40 -2.60
N LEU A 39 6.77 3.36 -1.38
CA LEU A 39 7.55 3.38 -0.14
C LEU A 39 7.78 1.91 0.27
N HIS A 40 8.97 1.58 0.75
CA HIS A 40 9.32 0.20 1.12
C HIS A 40 9.59 0.13 2.62
N GLY A 41 9.34 -1.05 3.20
CA GLY A 41 9.56 -1.30 4.61
C GLY A 41 9.05 -2.66 5.04
N ASP A 42 9.28 -2.99 6.31
CA ASP A 42 8.77 -4.21 6.92
C ASP A 42 7.28 -4.04 7.28
N TYR A 43 6.45 -5.04 7.00
CA TYR A 43 5.06 -5.04 7.46
C TYR A 43 5.01 -5.00 8.99
N ASN A 44 4.37 -3.99 9.56
CA ASN A 44 4.44 -3.71 10.99
C ASN A 44 3.39 -4.46 11.82
N MET A 45 2.59 -5.32 11.19
CA MET A 45 1.52 -6.10 11.83
C MET A 45 0.41 -5.21 12.45
N GLN A 46 0.29 -3.98 11.95
CA GLN A 46 -0.73 -2.99 12.30
C GLN A 46 -1.43 -2.46 11.03
N GLY A 47 -1.49 -3.25 9.95
CA GLY A 47 -2.16 -2.84 8.71
C GLY A 47 -1.32 -1.96 7.76
N THR A 48 -0.05 -1.71 8.08
CA THR A 48 0.87 -0.89 7.27
C THR A 48 2.33 -1.36 7.35
N ILE A 49 3.28 -0.56 6.85
CA ILE A 49 4.71 -0.83 6.93
C ILE A 49 5.42 0.12 7.90
N SER A 50 6.51 -0.35 8.49
CA SER A 50 7.57 0.48 9.05
C SER A 50 8.47 0.96 7.91
N VAL A 51 8.23 2.18 7.43
CA VAL A 51 8.87 2.72 6.23
C VAL A 51 10.37 2.93 6.45
N ASP A 52 11.18 2.51 5.47
CA ASP A 52 12.60 2.79 5.45
C ASP A 52 12.87 4.30 5.28
N ALA A 53 13.79 4.83 6.09
CA ALA A 53 14.20 6.22 5.99
C ALA A 53 15.06 6.46 4.75
N ASP A 54 14.50 7.11 3.72
CA ASP A 54 15.24 7.50 2.52
C ASP A 54 14.85 8.89 1.98
N ALA A 55 15.58 9.34 0.96
CA ALA A 55 15.33 10.64 0.34
C ALA A 55 13.97 10.74 -0.38
N HIS A 56 13.41 9.61 -0.82
CA HIS A 56 12.10 9.58 -1.48
C HIS A 56 10.98 9.77 -0.45
N GLY A 57 11.03 9.05 0.67
CA GLY A 57 10.13 9.22 1.80
C GLY A 57 10.16 10.66 2.34
N ALA A 58 11.32 11.31 2.35
CA ALA A 58 11.41 12.72 2.73
C ALA A 58 10.65 13.66 1.78
N LEU A 59 10.64 13.41 0.46
CA LEU A 59 9.86 14.20 -0.50
C LEU A 59 8.36 14.09 -0.23
N VAL A 60 7.89 12.87 -0.01
CA VAL A 60 6.48 12.58 0.27
C VAL A 60 6.07 13.21 1.61
N LEU A 61 6.89 13.07 2.66
CA LEU A 61 6.65 13.69 3.96
C LEU A 61 6.52 15.21 3.85
N ASN A 62 7.47 15.86 3.17
CA ASN A 62 7.46 17.30 3.02
C ASN A 62 6.18 17.79 2.34
N TYR A 63 5.75 17.11 1.27
CA TYR A 63 4.49 17.45 0.60
C TYR A 63 3.30 17.39 1.56
N PHE A 64 3.09 16.28 2.26
CA PHE A 64 1.94 16.14 3.16
C PHE A 64 2.00 17.13 4.33
N MET A 65 3.19 17.40 4.87
CA MET A 65 3.36 18.36 5.96
C MET A 65 3.14 19.80 5.50
N ASP A 66 3.54 20.16 4.27
CA ASP A 66 3.24 21.48 3.70
C ASP A 66 1.74 21.65 3.47
N ARG A 67 1.04 20.58 3.02
CA ARG A 67 -0.41 20.58 2.88
C ARG A 67 -1.15 20.62 4.22
N TYR A 68 -0.58 19.97 5.25
CA TYR A 68 -1.09 19.99 6.62
C TYR A 68 -0.99 21.39 7.21
N ASP A 69 0.18 22.02 7.13
CA ASP A 69 0.41 23.37 7.61
C ASP A 69 -0.48 24.40 6.86
N GLY A 70 -0.75 24.16 5.58
CA GLY A 70 -1.68 24.94 4.76
C GLY A 70 -3.16 24.64 4.98
N GLY A 71 -3.52 23.64 5.80
CA GLY A 71 -4.90 23.24 6.09
C GLY A 71 -5.63 22.48 4.98
N SER A 72 -4.94 22.17 3.87
CA SER A 72 -5.48 21.37 2.76
C SER A 72 -5.43 19.86 3.00
N PHE A 73 -4.54 19.41 3.89
CA PHE A 73 -4.47 18.03 4.35
C PHE A 73 -4.92 17.94 5.81
N ILE A 74 -6.03 17.25 6.05
CA ILE A 74 -6.47 16.88 7.38
C ILE A 74 -5.71 15.63 7.79
N ALA A 75 -5.14 15.65 8.99
CA ALA A 75 -4.43 14.52 9.60
C ALA A 75 -4.79 14.48 11.09
N ALA A 76 -5.79 13.68 11.43
CA ALA A 76 -6.34 13.59 12.78
C ALA A 76 -6.73 12.15 13.11
N ASP A 77 -6.17 11.59 14.18
CA ASP A 77 -6.52 10.23 14.59
C ASP A 77 -7.89 10.17 15.29
N ASP A 78 -8.95 9.90 14.54
CA ASP A 78 -10.32 9.73 15.07
C ASP A 78 -10.59 8.33 15.64
N THR A 79 -9.57 7.46 15.70
CA THR A 79 -9.68 6.10 16.24
C THR A 79 -9.27 6.02 17.71
N THR A 80 -8.56 7.03 18.22
CA THR A 80 -8.13 7.12 19.61
C THR A 80 -8.81 8.25 20.37
N ARG A 81 -8.73 8.17 21.71
CA ARG A 81 -9.24 9.22 22.60
C ARG A 81 -8.55 10.54 22.32
N LEU A 82 -9.27 11.65 22.44
CA LEU A 82 -8.80 12.99 22.08
C LEU A 82 -7.46 13.35 22.74
N GLU A 83 -7.27 12.97 24.00
CA GLU A 83 -6.04 13.20 24.76
C GLU A 83 -4.82 12.39 24.29
N CYS A 84 -5.04 11.35 23.50
CA CYS A 84 -3.98 10.48 22.94
C CYS A 84 -3.65 10.83 21.49
N ARG A 85 -4.36 11.78 20.87
CA ARG A 85 -4.14 12.15 19.48
C ARG A 85 -2.85 12.94 19.36
N ILE A 86 -1.88 12.36 18.66
CA ILE A 86 -0.59 12.99 18.37
C ILE A 86 -0.67 13.53 16.93
N PRO A 87 -0.43 14.83 16.71
CA PRO A 87 -0.36 15.37 15.36
C PRO A 87 0.84 14.78 14.61
N PRO A 88 0.78 14.69 13.26
CA PRO A 88 1.92 14.23 12.49
C PRO A 88 3.13 15.15 12.68
N THR A 89 4.34 14.61 12.57
CA THR A 89 5.58 15.37 12.73
C THR A 89 6.42 15.33 11.46
N ARG A 90 7.27 16.35 11.28
CA ARG A 90 8.23 16.42 10.16
C ARG A 90 9.46 15.53 10.35
N ASP A 91 9.52 14.71 11.40
CA ASP A 91 10.71 13.93 11.72
C ASP A 91 10.81 12.66 10.85
N HIS A 92 9.67 12.04 10.55
CA HIS A 92 9.63 10.79 9.80
C HIS A 92 8.29 10.59 9.09
N ILE A 93 8.33 10.02 7.88
CA ILE A 93 7.13 9.73 7.07
C ILE A 93 6.16 8.77 7.76
N GLN A 94 6.66 7.97 8.70
CA GLN A 94 5.84 7.04 9.49
C GLN A 94 4.67 7.75 10.17
N SER A 95 4.86 8.98 10.67
CA SER A 95 3.78 9.73 11.34
C SER A 95 2.59 10.02 10.43
N ILE A 96 2.82 10.12 9.11
CA ILE A 96 1.78 10.27 8.09
C ILE A 96 1.21 8.91 7.70
N VAL A 97 2.07 7.92 7.47
CA VAL A 97 1.67 6.57 7.07
C VAL A 97 0.77 5.90 8.11
N ASP A 98 1.03 6.10 9.40
CA ASP A 98 0.19 5.58 10.48
C ASP A 98 -1.22 6.20 10.44
N LEU A 99 -1.36 7.48 10.09
CA LEU A 99 -2.67 8.13 9.97
C LEU A 99 -3.43 7.69 8.69
N ILE A 100 -2.69 7.48 7.60
CA ILE A 100 -3.24 6.93 6.35
C ILE A 100 -3.73 5.49 6.57
N GLU A 101 -3.03 4.72 7.39
CA GLU A 101 -3.45 3.38 7.82
C GLU A 101 -4.81 3.42 8.50
N ARG A 102 -5.00 4.28 9.51
CA ARG A 102 -6.29 4.44 10.19
C ARG A 102 -7.43 4.79 9.24
N THR A 103 -7.15 5.60 8.22
CA THR A 103 -8.13 5.91 7.17
C THR A 103 -8.46 4.67 6.36
N THR A 104 -7.44 3.88 6.01
CA THR A 104 -7.57 2.66 5.20
C THR A 104 -8.31 1.54 5.94
N THR A 105 -8.09 1.39 7.25
CA THR A 105 -8.55 0.22 8.03
C THR A 105 -9.75 0.52 8.92
N CYS A 106 -9.93 1.74 9.42
CA CYS A 106 -10.96 2.06 10.40
C CYS A 106 -12.08 2.96 9.85
N SER A 107 -11.91 3.58 8.68
CA SER A 107 -12.92 4.48 8.13
C SER A 107 -13.97 3.79 7.25
N GLU A 108 -14.91 4.56 6.72
CA GLU A 108 -15.89 4.11 5.73
C GLU A 108 -15.27 3.52 4.44
N VAL A 109 -13.98 3.76 4.19
CA VAL A 109 -13.25 3.11 3.08
C VAL A 109 -13.15 1.60 3.29
N ASN A 110 -13.01 1.13 4.54
CA ASN A 110 -12.94 -0.28 4.84
C ASN A 110 -14.34 -0.90 4.88
N THR A 111 -14.85 -1.29 3.72
CA THR A 111 -16.16 -1.95 3.58
C THR A 111 -16.21 -3.40 4.06
N SER A 112 -15.10 -3.98 4.54
CA SER A 112 -15.06 -5.35 5.05
C SER A 112 -15.97 -5.55 6.28
N PHE A 113 -16.24 -4.49 7.05
CA PHE A 113 -17.16 -4.52 8.20
C PHE A 113 -18.62 -4.19 7.85
N GLY A 114 -18.95 -4.08 6.56
CA GLY A 114 -20.29 -3.79 6.06
C GLY A 114 -20.39 -2.49 5.26
N PRO A 115 -21.60 -2.10 4.81
CA PRO A 115 -21.81 -1.00 3.87
C PRO A 115 -21.49 0.40 4.44
N HIS A 116 -21.31 0.51 5.76
CA HIS A 116 -20.93 1.75 6.45
C HIS A 116 -19.45 1.76 6.89
N GLY A 117 -18.70 0.71 6.53
CA GLY A 117 -17.29 0.51 6.81
C GLY A 117 -16.89 0.42 8.29
N GLY A 118 -15.65 0.78 8.62
CA GLY A 118 -15.03 0.59 9.94
C GLY A 118 -15.58 1.45 11.08
N GLY A 119 -16.58 2.31 10.81
CA GLY A 119 -17.30 3.06 11.84
C GLY A 119 -16.62 4.33 12.36
N HIS A 120 -15.43 4.67 11.87
CA HIS A 120 -14.73 5.91 12.20
C HIS A 120 -14.75 6.93 11.05
N ALA A 121 -14.61 8.21 11.40
CA ALA A 121 -14.30 9.25 10.42
C ALA A 121 -12.91 9.01 9.80
N PRO A 122 -12.66 9.44 8.56
CA PRO A 122 -11.34 9.31 7.95
C PRO A 122 -10.30 10.14 8.69
N SER A 123 -9.19 9.50 9.06
CA SER A 123 -8.09 10.20 9.73
C SER A 123 -7.28 11.10 8.79
N THR A 124 -7.36 10.87 7.48
CA THR A 124 -6.64 11.65 6.47
C THR A 124 -7.52 12.02 5.28
N LEU A 125 -7.55 13.31 4.96
CA LEU A 125 -8.23 13.87 3.79
C LEU A 125 -7.34 14.91 3.11
N LEU A 126 -7.20 14.85 1.79
CA LEU A 126 -6.53 15.87 0.98
C LEU A 126 -7.54 16.60 0.11
N ASP A 127 -7.73 17.89 0.35
CA ASP A 127 -8.76 18.72 -0.30
C ASP A 127 -10.18 18.09 -0.20
N GLY A 128 -10.44 17.36 0.89
CA GLY A 128 -11.71 16.65 1.13
C GLY A 128 -11.78 15.22 0.59
N ASP A 129 -10.78 14.74 -0.15
CA ASP A 129 -10.73 13.37 -0.67
C ASP A 129 -9.94 12.43 0.26
N PHE A 130 -10.34 11.15 0.33
CA PHE A 130 -9.65 10.17 1.18
C PHE A 130 -8.23 9.92 0.70
N ILE A 131 -7.30 9.92 1.65
CA ILE A 131 -5.95 9.41 1.44
C ILE A 131 -5.87 8.04 2.13
N VAL A 132 -5.51 7.03 1.36
CA VAL A 132 -5.48 5.63 1.80
C VAL A 132 -4.22 4.98 1.24
N HIS A 133 -3.96 3.72 1.57
CA HIS A 133 -2.84 2.98 0.99
C HIS A 133 -3.25 1.64 0.39
N ALA A 134 -2.41 1.16 -0.52
CA ALA A 134 -2.38 -0.23 -0.96
C ALA A 134 -1.01 -0.84 -0.62
N LEU A 135 -1.01 -2.14 -0.33
CA LEU A 135 0.18 -2.91 0.01
C LEU A 135 0.38 -4.06 -0.98
N ILE A 136 1.62 -4.26 -1.39
CA ILE A 136 2.06 -5.39 -2.22
C ILE A 136 3.28 -6.01 -1.55
N ALA A 137 3.29 -7.32 -1.35
CA ALA A 137 4.45 -8.03 -0.80
C ALA A 137 5.69 -7.76 -1.66
N GLN A 138 6.85 -7.51 -1.04
CA GLN A 138 8.07 -7.15 -1.76
C GLN A 138 8.48 -8.19 -2.83
N PRO A 139 8.42 -9.51 -2.58
CA PRO A 139 8.74 -10.50 -3.62
C PRO A 139 7.83 -10.37 -4.86
N VAL A 140 6.55 -10.04 -4.63
CA VAL A 140 5.57 -9.85 -5.70
C VAL A 140 5.84 -8.54 -6.46
N TRP A 141 6.10 -7.44 -5.75
CA TRP A 141 6.48 -6.16 -6.35
C TRP A 141 7.70 -6.32 -7.26
N ASP A 142 8.77 -6.91 -6.75
CA ASP A 142 10.04 -7.11 -7.47
C ASP A 142 9.87 -8.00 -8.69
N ALA A 143 9.05 -9.05 -8.58
CA ALA A 143 8.82 -9.96 -9.69
C ALA A 143 8.06 -9.28 -10.84
N ILE A 144 7.05 -8.47 -10.53
CA ILE A 144 6.32 -7.67 -11.54
C ILE A 144 7.26 -6.63 -12.17
N ALA A 145 7.99 -5.88 -11.34
CA ALA A 145 8.94 -4.87 -11.78
C ALA A 145 10.02 -5.45 -12.72
N ARG A 146 10.43 -6.70 -12.50
CA ARG A 146 11.45 -7.36 -13.32
C ARG A 146 10.91 -7.99 -14.59
N HIS A 147 9.72 -8.60 -14.53
CA HIS A 147 9.25 -9.51 -15.59
C HIS A 147 8.06 -8.99 -16.39
N HIS A 148 7.26 -8.06 -15.87
CA HIS A 148 6.11 -7.54 -16.61
C HIS A 148 6.55 -6.50 -17.63
N GLU A 149 6.20 -6.71 -18.90
CA GLU A 149 6.57 -5.82 -20.00
C GLU A 149 5.63 -4.61 -20.08
N VAL A 150 6.22 -3.43 -20.29
CA VAL A 150 5.49 -2.19 -20.56
C VAL A 150 6.03 -1.54 -21.84
N PRO A 151 5.23 -0.71 -22.53
CA PRO A 151 5.71 0.04 -23.68
C PRO A 151 6.99 0.84 -23.38
N SER A 152 7.84 0.95 -24.39
CA SER A 152 9.02 1.82 -24.32
C SER A 152 8.56 3.27 -24.33
N GLN A 153 8.82 3.98 -23.24
CA GLN A 153 8.42 5.36 -22.97
C GLN A 153 9.51 6.04 -22.14
N SER A 154 9.61 7.36 -22.24
CA SER A 154 10.44 8.16 -21.34
C SER A 154 9.93 8.08 -19.88
N ALA A 155 10.78 8.46 -18.94
CA ALA A 155 10.40 8.50 -17.52
C ALA A 155 9.25 9.48 -17.29
N GLU A 156 9.25 10.63 -17.97
CA GLU A 156 8.24 11.67 -17.90
C GLU A 156 6.88 11.20 -18.45
N GLU A 157 6.88 10.46 -19.56
CA GLU A 157 5.66 9.88 -20.14
C GLU A 157 5.07 8.82 -19.21
N ARG A 158 5.89 7.94 -18.64
CA ARG A 158 5.45 6.92 -17.67
C ARG A 158 4.91 7.56 -16.40
N PHE A 159 5.64 8.54 -15.88
CA PHE A 159 5.23 9.32 -14.72
C PHE A 159 3.83 9.90 -14.94
N SER A 160 3.62 10.61 -16.06
CA SER A 160 2.33 11.24 -16.37
C SER A 160 1.21 10.21 -16.64
N HIS A 161 1.55 9.02 -17.13
CA HIS A 161 0.59 7.97 -17.43
C HIS A 161 0.01 7.33 -16.16
N VAL A 162 0.88 7.06 -15.18
CA VAL A 162 0.56 6.29 -13.97
C VAL A 162 0.11 7.21 -12.84
N LEU A 163 0.79 8.34 -12.66
CA LEU A 163 0.53 9.32 -11.63
C LEU A 163 -0.32 10.47 -12.19
N ARG A 164 -1.61 10.18 -12.39
CA ARG A 164 -2.58 11.09 -13.05
C ARG A 164 -3.10 12.22 -12.14
N ASP A 165 -2.84 12.13 -10.84
CA ASP A 165 -3.19 13.17 -9.87
C ASP A 165 -2.26 14.38 -10.00
N SER A 166 -2.67 15.55 -9.49
CA SER A 166 -1.84 16.75 -9.49
C SER A 166 -0.78 16.77 -8.37
N ALA A 167 -1.00 16.04 -7.27
CA ALA A 167 -0.06 15.91 -6.15
C ALA A 167 1.31 15.35 -6.56
N PRO A 168 1.42 14.25 -7.33
CA PRO A 168 2.70 13.74 -7.83
C PRO A 168 3.62 14.79 -8.45
N GLN A 169 3.10 15.68 -9.29
CA GLN A 169 3.93 16.71 -9.92
C GLN A 169 4.58 17.64 -8.89
N GLN A 170 3.88 17.93 -7.79
CA GLN A 170 4.38 18.77 -6.70
C GLN A 170 5.35 18.01 -5.79
N ILE A 171 5.11 16.72 -5.55
CA ILE A 171 6.00 15.87 -4.75
C ILE A 171 7.35 15.69 -5.45
N TYR A 172 7.34 15.48 -6.77
CA TYR A 172 8.50 15.03 -7.53
C TYR A 172 9.08 16.09 -8.47
N GLU A 173 8.68 17.36 -8.33
CA GLU A 173 9.17 18.46 -9.17
C GLU A 173 10.70 18.49 -9.20
N GLY A 174 11.29 18.45 -10.40
CA GLY A 174 12.74 18.44 -10.58
C GLY A 174 13.46 17.16 -10.13
N GLN A 175 12.76 16.15 -9.61
CA GLN A 175 13.34 14.88 -9.16
C GLN A 175 13.09 13.71 -10.12
N ILE A 176 12.18 13.86 -11.10
CA ILE A 176 11.81 12.78 -12.05
C ILE A 176 13.03 12.04 -12.64
N PRO A 177 14.10 12.72 -13.14
CA PRO A 177 15.24 12.01 -13.72
C PRO A 177 15.95 11.07 -12.72
N LYS A 178 15.96 11.43 -11.43
CA LYS A 178 16.57 10.62 -10.36
C LYS A 178 15.69 9.46 -9.90
N LEU A 179 14.40 9.49 -10.23
CA LEU A 179 13.40 8.52 -9.81
C LEU A 179 13.00 7.54 -10.93
N THR A 180 13.73 7.54 -12.04
CA THR A 180 13.44 6.73 -13.24
C THR A 180 13.15 5.26 -12.91
N THR A 181 13.95 4.63 -12.05
CA THR A 181 13.74 3.23 -11.65
C THR A 181 12.40 3.05 -10.93
N ARG A 182 12.12 3.86 -9.89
CA ARG A 182 10.86 3.79 -9.13
C ARG A 182 9.63 4.08 -10.01
N ILE A 183 9.78 4.96 -11.00
CA ILE A 183 8.73 5.26 -11.99
C ILE A 183 8.50 4.05 -12.90
N ASP A 184 9.56 3.39 -13.38
CA ASP A 184 9.46 2.18 -14.21
C ASP A 184 8.78 1.04 -13.45
N GLU A 185 9.15 0.83 -12.18
CA GLU A 185 8.55 -0.19 -11.31
C GLU A 185 7.05 0.04 -11.12
N LEU A 186 6.63 1.26 -10.72
CA LEU A 186 5.22 1.58 -10.54
C LEU A 186 4.45 1.44 -11.86
N ALA A 187 5.03 1.83 -12.99
CA ALA A 187 4.40 1.69 -14.31
C ALA A 187 4.17 0.22 -14.70
N ARG A 188 5.11 -0.67 -14.37
CA ARG A 188 4.95 -2.10 -14.59
C ARG A 188 3.87 -2.69 -13.69
N VAL A 189 3.82 -2.28 -12.43
CA VAL A 189 2.77 -2.71 -11.51
C VAL A 189 1.40 -2.21 -11.97
N ASP A 190 1.27 -0.94 -12.35
CA ASP A 190 0.02 -0.38 -12.88
C ASP A 190 -0.45 -1.11 -14.14
N SER A 191 0.46 -1.35 -15.08
CA SER A 191 0.16 -2.12 -16.29
C SER A 191 -0.22 -3.57 -15.98
N PHE A 192 0.43 -4.20 -15.01
CA PHE A 192 0.09 -5.55 -14.57
C PHE A 192 -1.31 -5.59 -13.97
N LEU A 193 -1.65 -4.66 -13.07
CA LEU A 193 -3.00 -4.56 -12.52
C LEU A 193 -4.04 -4.46 -13.64
N ALA A 194 -3.83 -3.55 -14.60
CA ALA A 194 -4.73 -3.39 -15.73
C ALA A 194 -4.85 -4.66 -16.59
N ALA A 195 -3.74 -5.34 -16.90
CA ALA A 195 -3.72 -6.57 -17.72
C ALA A 195 -4.49 -7.73 -17.06
N TYR A 196 -4.56 -7.74 -15.73
CA TYR A 196 -5.27 -8.76 -14.95
C TYR A 196 -6.66 -8.29 -14.46
N GLY A 197 -7.19 -7.19 -15.01
CA GLY A 197 -8.51 -6.66 -14.65
C GLY A 197 -8.62 -6.18 -13.20
N MET A 198 -7.48 -5.87 -12.59
CA MET A 198 -7.37 -5.32 -11.24
C MET A 198 -7.22 -3.79 -11.31
N ALA A 199 -7.47 -3.15 -10.19
CA ALA A 199 -7.27 -1.71 -10.02
C ALA A 199 -6.56 -1.46 -8.69
N TRP A 200 -5.90 -0.31 -8.57
CA TRP A 200 -5.46 0.19 -7.27
C TRP A 200 -6.68 0.28 -6.36
N ARG A 201 -6.69 -0.52 -5.29
CA ARG A 201 -7.75 -0.53 -4.28
C ARG A 201 -7.14 -0.89 -2.93
N PRO A 202 -7.66 -0.31 -1.83
CA PRO A 202 -7.27 -0.74 -0.51
C PRO A 202 -7.78 -2.17 -0.24
N PRO A 203 -7.04 -2.98 0.53
CA PRO A 203 -7.42 -4.36 0.86
C PRO A 203 -8.77 -4.50 1.60
N GLY A 204 -9.20 -3.48 2.36
CA GLY A 204 -10.52 -3.44 3.02
C GLY A 204 -11.73 -3.21 2.08
N SER A 205 -11.51 -3.14 0.78
CA SER A 205 -12.59 -2.97 -0.20
C SER A 205 -13.19 -4.33 -0.58
N THR A 206 -14.49 -4.51 -0.43
CA THR A 206 -15.22 -5.73 -0.86
C THR A 206 -15.17 -5.97 -2.36
N VAL A 207 -14.83 -4.92 -3.13
CA VAL A 207 -14.63 -4.97 -4.58
C VAL A 207 -13.14 -5.06 -4.96
N CYS A 208 -12.24 -5.25 -3.98
CA CYS A 208 -10.88 -5.73 -4.20
C CYS A 208 -10.93 -7.20 -4.60
N ARG A 209 -10.00 -7.63 -5.47
CA ARG A 209 -9.91 -9.05 -5.88
C ARG A 209 -9.60 -9.97 -4.69
N TYR A 210 -8.78 -9.49 -3.77
CA TYR A 210 -8.41 -10.19 -2.54
C TYR A 210 -8.74 -9.30 -1.34
N PRO A 211 -10.00 -9.28 -0.88
CA PRO A 211 -10.37 -8.50 0.28
C PRO A 211 -9.67 -9.03 1.54
N SER A 212 -9.43 -8.15 2.50
CA SER A 212 -8.95 -8.46 3.84
C SER A 212 -9.83 -7.77 4.88
N THR A 213 -10.09 -8.45 5.99
CA THR A 213 -10.84 -7.89 7.12
C THR A 213 -9.93 -7.23 8.15
N TYR A 214 -8.61 -7.35 8.03
CA TYR A 214 -7.63 -6.92 9.02
C TYR A 214 -7.81 -7.60 10.39
N ASP A 215 -8.21 -8.86 10.41
CA ASP A 215 -8.34 -9.66 11.63
C ASP A 215 -7.08 -10.50 11.89
N ASP A 216 -6.99 -11.10 13.08
CA ASP A 216 -6.02 -12.17 13.35
C ASP A 216 -6.35 -13.37 12.44
N HIS A 217 -5.37 -13.87 11.69
CA HIS A 217 -5.53 -15.00 10.79
C HIS A 217 -4.75 -16.22 11.32
N GLU A 218 -5.37 -17.40 11.23
CA GLU A 218 -4.74 -18.66 11.66
C GLU A 218 -3.76 -19.15 10.58
N ASP A 219 -2.78 -19.99 10.95
CA ASP A 219 -1.80 -20.53 10.01
C ASP A 219 -2.45 -21.25 8.81
N ASP A 220 -3.62 -21.86 9.02
CA ASP A 220 -4.36 -22.54 7.96
C ASP A 220 -4.97 -21.55 6.95
N ASP A 221 -5.40 -20.35 7.39
CA ASP A 221 -5.86 -19.28 6.48
C ASP A 221 -4.72 -18.85 5.54
N VAL A 222 -3.51 -18.68 6.09
CA VAL A 222 -2.32 -18.29 5.33
C VAL A 222 -1.99 -19.33 4.26
N ARG A 223 -2.08 -20.63 4.59
CA ARG A 223 -1.86 -21.72 3.64
C ARG A 223 -2.92 -21.73 2.53
N GLU A 224 -4.19 -21.58 2.87
CA GLU A 224 -5.27 -21.50 1.87
C GLU A 224 -5.07 -20.33 0.90
N TRP A 225 -4.57 -19.19 1.37
CA TRP A 225 -4.29 -18.04 0.51
C TRP A 225 -3.10 -18.25 -0.41
N LEU A 226 -2.04 -18.91 0.07
CA LEU A 226 -0.91 -19.30 -0.77
C LEU A 226 -1.36 -20.24 -1.90
N ASP A 227 -2.18 -21.25 -1.58
CA ASP A 227 -2.69 -22.19 -2.58
C ASP A 227 -3.62 -21.52 -3.60
N ARG A 228 -4.49 -20.60 -3.15
CA ARG A 228 -5.30 -19.76 -4.03
C ARG A 228 -4.42 -18.90 -4.95
N ALA A 229 -3.38 -18.25 -4.40
CA ALA A 229 -2.46 -17.44 -5.20
C ALA A 229 -1.74 -18.27 -6.26
N ARG A 230 -1.28 -19.48 -5.92
CA ARG A 230 -0.66 -20.41 -6.88
C ARG A 230 -1.62 -20.82 -7.99
N ALA A 231 -2.89 -21.09 -7.67
CA ALA A 231 -3.90 -21.43 -8.66
C ALA A 231 -4.13 -20.25 -9.64
N ASP A 232 -4.34 -19.06 -9.10
CA ASP A 232 -4.61 -17.83 -9.86
C ASP A 232 -3.46 -17.44 -10.80
N TYR A 233 -2.22 -17.68 -10.37
CA TYR A 233 -0.99 -17.33 -11.10
C TYR A 233 -0.24 -18.53 -11.69
N SER A 234 -0.90 -19.69 -11.80
CA SER A 234 -0.32 -20.96 -12.29
C SER A 234 0.37 -20.88 -13.65
N ARG A 235 0.06 -19.86 -14.45
CA ARG A 235 0.64 -19.63 -15.79
C ARG A 235 1.85 -18.68 -15.80
N LEU A 236 2.24 -18.13 -14.66
CA LEU A 236 3.34 -17.17 -14.52
C LEU A 236 4.42 -17.77 -13.62
N PRO A 237 5.42 -18.48 -14.18
CA PRO A 237 6.46 -19.13 -13.38
C PRO A 237 7.20 -18.19 -12.42
N TRP A 238 7.47 -16.96 -12.86
CA TRP A 238 8.12 -15.93 -12.05
C TRP A 238 7.24 -15.45 -10.89
N MET A 239 5.92 -15.45 -11.05
CA MET A 239 4.99 -15.08 -9.97
C MET A 239 4.86 -16.23 -8.97
N LEU A 240 4.85 -17.48 -9.44
CA LEU A 240 4.87 -18.64 -8.56
C LEU A 240 6.14 -18.63 -7.68
N THR A 241 7.30 -18.30 -8.27
CA THR A 241 8.53 -18.12 -7.48
C THR A 241 8.36 -17.03 -6.42
N ALA A 242 7.76 -15.88 -6.77
CA ALA A 242 7.51 -14.82 -5.80
C ALA A 242 6.56 -15.24 -4.66
N ILE A 243 5.53 -16.04 -4.97
CA ILE A 243 4.61 -16.59 -3.96
C ILE A 243 5.34 -17.58 -3.04
N ASP A 244 6.17 -18.45 -3.60
CA ASP A 244 6.99 -19.39 -2.82
C ASP A 244 8.03 -18.66 -1.95
N ASP A 245 8.52 -17.50 -2.39
CA ASP A 245 9.39 -16.64 -1.57
C ASP A 245 8.64 -16.07 -0.36
N CYS A 246 7.36 -15.67 -0.53
CA CYS A 246 6.50 -15.24 0.58
C CYS A 246 6.28 -16.38 1.60
N GLU A 247 5.99 -17.60 1.13
CA GLU A 247 5.83 -18.78 2.00
C GLU A 247 7.11 -19.05 2.80
N ARG A 248 8.28 -19.07 2.16
CA ARG A 248 9.56 -19.30 2.87
C ARG A 248 9.85 -18.25 3.93
N ASN A 249 9.49 -16.98 3.68
CA ASN A 249 9.64 -15.92 4.67
C ASN A 249 8.73 -16.15 5.88
N PHE A 250 7.48 -16.55 5.65
CA PHE A 250 6.51 -16.85 6.69
C PHE A 250 6.97 -18.05 7.55
N GLU A 251 7.30 -19.18 6.92
CA GLU A 251 7.78 -20.39 7.61
C GLU A 251 9.08 -20.18 8.39
N ARG A 252 9.97 -19.32 7.88
CA ARG A 252 11.20 -18.97 8.61
C ARG A 252 10.87 -18.23 9.90
N ARG A 253 9.99 -17.24 9.85
CA ARG A 253 9.62 -16.47 11.06
C ARG A 253 8.83 -17.28 12.07
N LEU A 254 7.93 -18.17 11.63
CA LEU A 254 7.25 -19.09 12.54
C LEU A 254 8.24 -19.94 13.34
N ARG A 255 9.24 -20.51 12.67
CA ARG A 255 10.30 -21.29 13.34
C ARG A 255 11.12 -20.47 14.33
N GLU A 256 11.42 -19.22 14.01
CA GLU A 256 12.15 -18.31 14.91
C GLU A 256 11.34 -17.93 16.16
N LEU A 257 10.01 -18.02 16.13
CA LEU A 257 9.13 -17.73 17.26
C LEU A 257 8.91 -18.96 18.17
N ASP A 258 9.09 -20.17 17.63
CA ASP A 258 8.99 -21.43 18.37
C ASP A 258 10.27 -21.79 19.14
N GLU A 259 11.41 -21.15 18.84
CA GLU A 259 12.72 -21.33 19.48
C GLU A 259 12.95 -20.37 20.67
#